data_AF-A0A5Q4G942-F1
#
_entry.id   AF-A0A5Q4G942-F1
#
_cell.length_a   1.000
_cell.length_b   1.000
_cell.length_c   1.000
_cell.angle_alpha   90.00
_cell.angle_beta   90.00
_cell.angle_gamma   90.00
#
_symmetry.space_group_name_H-M   'P 1'
#
loop_
_entity.id
_entity.type
_entity.pdbx_description
1 polymer ?
#
loop_
_entity_poly.entity_id
_entity_poly.type
_entity_poly.pdbx_seq_one_letter_code
_entity_poly.pdbx_strand_id
1 'polypeptide(L)'
;HFRPALGLFGRLRFKSDDQGAKRMNLKKHGITPIVDLTRTWSLAEGLDAVATRDRLAALAEQNRIDRESTQRLQRAFDAIAELRIAHQLRRLNAGEPPDYLLLRDELSAEDERRLKRAYRHINDAQHALNRHFRAQDFT
;
A
#
# COMPACT_ATOMS: atom_id res chain seq x y z
N HIS A 1 -2.20 14.37 8.18
CA HIS A 1 -0.81 14.21 7.69
C HIS A 1 -0.49 12.71 7.51
N PHE A 2 -0.48 12.22 6.27
CA PHE A 2 -0.15 10.84 5.95
C PHE A 2 1.38 10.64 6.10
N ARG A 3 1.80 9.67 6.90
CA ARG A 3 3.21 9.24 6.99
C ARG A 3 3.28 7.78 6.50
N PRO A 4 4.03 7.47 5.44
CA PRO A 4 4.26 6.10 4.99
C PRO A 4 4.76 5.21 6.16
N ALA A 5 4.47 3.90 6.13
CA ALA A 5 5.06 2.95 7.12
C ALA A 5 6.55 2.65 6.87
N LEU A 6 7.21 3.41 6.01
CA LEU A 6 8.66 3.46 6.02
C LEU A 6 9.05 4.55 7.02
N GLY A 7 9.81 4.16 8.04
CA GLY A 7 10.60 5.15 8.78
C GLY A 7 11.61 5.82 7.85
N LEU A 8 12.31 6.82 8.35
CA LEU A 8 13.61 7.19 7.78
C LEU A 8 14.39 5.89 7.51
N PHE A 9 14.98 5.76 6.32
CA PHE A 9 15.81 4.61 5.90
C PHE A 9 15.08 3.30 5.54
N GLY A 10 13.79 3.32 5.21
CA GLY A 10 13.14 2.15 4.57
C GLY A 10 12.88 0.95 5.48
N ARG A 11 12.85 1.17 6.81
CA ARG A 11 12.48 0.14 7.80
C ARG A 11 10.98 0.12 8.02
N LEU A 12 10.40 -1.08 8.10
CA LEU A 12 9.02 -1.28 8.52
C LEU A 12 8.82 -0.74 9.94
N ARG A 13 7.80 0.07 10.14
CA ARG A 13 7.46 0.62 11.45
C ARG A 13 6.39 -0.24 12.12
N PHE A 14 6.78 -0.88 13.21
CA PHE A 14 5.86 -1.50 14.14
C PHE A 14 5.63 -0.57 15.33
N LYS A 15 4.43 -0.59 15.87
CA LYS A 15 4.09 0.03 17.15
C LYS A 15 3.87 -1.07 18.17
N SER A 16 4.42 -0.91 19.37
CA SER A 16 4.04 -1.76 20.49
C SER A 16 2.61 -1.42 20.92
N ASP A 17 1.81 -2.43 21.21
CA ASP A 17 0.57 -2.26 21.96
C ASP A 17 0.85 -2.23 23.47
N ASP A 18 -0.21 -2.08 24.28
CA ASP A 18 -0.12 -1.99 25.74
C ASP A 18 0.44 -3.26 26.39
N GLN A 19 0.42 -4.39 25.67
CA GLN A 19 0.95 -5.68 26.10
C GLN A 19 2.38 -5.92 25.58
N GLY A 20 2.98 -4.94 24.88
CA GLY A 20 4.32 -5.02 24.33
C GLY A 20 4.43 -5.70 22.97
N ALA A 21 3.33 -6.20 22.40
CA ALA A 21 3.35 -6.86 21.10
C ALA A 21 3.52 -5.86 19.97
N LYS A 22 4.44 -6.15 19.03
CA LYS A 22 4.78 -5.26 17.92
C LYS A 22 3.83 -5.48 16.75
N ARG A 23 3.01 -4.48 16.43
CA ARG A 23 1.99 -4.54 15.38
C ARG A 23 2.18 -3.47 14.31
N MET A 24 1.70 -3.76 13.10
CA MET A 24 1.69 -2.82 11.98
C MET A 24 0.34 -2.84 11.29
N ASN A 25 -0.22 -1.65 11.00
CA ASN A 25 -1.50 -1.54 10.33
C ASN A 25 -1.35 -1.62 8.79
N LEU A 26 -1.67 -2.79 8.21
CA LEU A 26 -1.55 -3.04 6.77
C LEU A 26 -2.49 -2.16 5.93
N LYS A 27 -3.69 -1.88 6.44
CA LYS A 27 -4.66 -1.03 5.73
C LYS A 27 -4.15 0.39 5.63
N LYS A 28 -3.81 0.99 6.78
CA LYS A 28 -3.37 2.38 6.89
C LYS A 28 -2.13 2.67 6.08
N HIS A 29 -1.21 1.72 6.00
CA HIS A 29 0.12 1.97 5.44
C HIS A 29 0.40 1.30 4.09
N GLY A 30 -0.52 0.46 3.62
CA GLY A 30 -0.38 -0.30 2.39
C GLY A 30 -1.57 -0.13 1.46
N ILE A 31 -2.74 -0.60 1.89
CA ILE A 31 -3.95 -0.63 1.08
C ILE A 31 -4.46 0.79 0.79
N THR A 32 -4.74 1.58 1.84
CA THR A 32 -5.27 2.95 1.71
C THR A 32 -4.41 3.83 0.81
N PRO A 33 -3.07 3.86 0.94
CA PRO A 33 -2.20 4.66 0.07
C PRO A 33 -2.31 4.31 -1.41
N ILE A 34 -2.36 3.01 -1.75
CA ILE A 34 -2.53 2.57 -3.14
C ILE A 34 -3.91 2.98 -3.64
N VAL A 35 -4.95 2.74 -2.85
CA VAL A 35 -6.32 3.12 -3.23
C VAL A 35 -6.42 4.62 -3.47
N ASP A 36 -5.88 5.44 -2.57
CA ASP A 36 -5.96 6.89 -2.64
C ASP A 36 -5.14 7.43 -3.82
N LEU A 37 -3.90 6.98 -4.03
CA LEU A 37 -3.07 7.45 -5.14
C LEU A 37 -3.74 7.14 -6.48
N THR A 38 -4.27 5.93 -6.64
CA THR A 38 -4.87 5.50 -7.90
C THR A 38 -6.20 6.22 -8.11
N ARG A 39 -6.99 6.42 -7.05
CA ARG A 39 -8.24 7.19 -7.13
C ARG A 39 -7.99 8.64 -7.53
N THR A 40 -7.00 9.31 -6.94
CA THR A 40 -6.66 10.69 -7.28
C THR A 40 -6.26 10.82 -8.75
N TRP A 41 -5.38 9.95 -9.23
CA TRP A 41 -5.01 9.91 -10.65
C TRP A 41 -6.23 9.67 -11.54
N SER A 42 -7.05 8.67 -11.24
CA SER A 42 -8.23 8.36 -12.05
C SER A 42 -9.24 9.51 -12.09
N LEU A 43 -9.41 10.24 -10.99
CA LEU A 43 -10.28 11.42 -10.97
C LEU A 43 -9.71 12.56 -11.83
N ALA A 44 -8.40 12.81 -11.77
CA ALA A 44 -7.75 13.83 -12.59
C ALA A 44 -7.83 13.53 -14.10
N GLU A 45 -7.90 12.25 -14.46
CA GLU A 45 -7.93 11.77 -15.85
C GLU A 45 -9.33 11.44 -16.36
N GLY A 46 -10.37 11.66 -15.54
CA GLY A 46 -11.76 11.37 -15.92
C GLY A 46 -12.04 9.89 -16.20
N LEU A 47 -11.39 8.98 -15.47
CA LEU A 47 -11.56 7.54 -15.64
C LEU A 47 -12.77 7.00 -14.84
N ASP A 48 -13.62 6.21 -15.52
CA ASP A 48 -14.80 5.57 -14.91
C ASP A 48 -14.47 4.29 -14.13
N ALA A 49 -13.23 3.79 -14.21
CA ALA A 49 -12.82 2.57 -13.54
C ALA A 49 -13.03 2.64 -12.01
N VAL A 50 -13.64 1.59 -11.44
CA VAL A 50 -14.04 1.56 -10.02
C VAL A 50 -13.09 0.74 -9.15
N ALA A 51 -12.63 -0.42 -9.61
CA ALA A 51 -11.71 -1.23 -8.83
C ALA A 51 -10.28 -0.67 -8.90
N THR A 52 -9.50 -0.81 -7.83
CA THR A 52 -8.12 -0.29 -7.78
C THR A 52 -7.23 -0.86 -8.88
N ARG A 53 -7.39 -2.16 -9.20
CA ARG A 53 -6.63 -2.81 -10.29
C ARG A 53 -7.00 -2.24 -11.65
N ASP A 54 -8.29 -2.05 -11.90
CA ASP A 54 -8.82 -1.54 -13.17
C ASP A 54 -8.37 -0.10 -13.38
N ARG A 55 -8.42 0.72 -12.33
CA ARG A 55 -7.87 2.08 -12.37
C ARG A 55 -6.38 2.10 -12.70
N LEU A 56 -5.58 1.22 -12.07
CA LEU A 56 -4.15 1.10 -12.37
C LEU A 56 -3.91 0.70 -13.83
N ALA A 57 -4.69 -0.24 -14.37
CA ALA A 57 -4.60 -0.65 -15.76
C ALA A 57 -4.96 0.49 -16.72
N ALA A 58 -6.09 1.18 -16.49
CA ALA A 58 -6.54 2.30 -17.32
C ALA A 58 -5.53 3.48 -17.30
N LEU A 59 -4.93 3.77 -16.15
CA LEU A 59 -3.88 4.80 -16.06
C LEU A 59 -2.61 4.44 -16.84
N ALA A 60 -2.29 3.15 -16.94
CA ALA A 60 -1.18 2.67 -17.76
C ALA A 60 -1.49 2.75 -19.26
N GLU A 61 -2.72 2.46 -19.66
CA GLU A 61 -3.19 2.58 -21.04
C GLU A 61 -3.11 4.02 -21.54
N GLN A 62 -3.42 5.00 -20.68
CA GLN A 62 -3.29 6.42 -20.97
C GLN A 62 -1.87 6.99 -20.78
N ASN A 63 -0.88 6.15 -20.47
CA ASN A 63 0.52 6.53 -20.19
C ASN A 63 0.67 7.58 -19.05
N ARG A 64 -0.28 7.63 -18.11
CA ARG A 64 -0.23 8.52 -16.95
C ARG A 64 0.65 7.97 -15.83
N ILE A 65 0.66 6.66 -15.72
CA ILE A 65 1.64 5.90 -14.94
C ILE A 65 2.31 4.92 -15.90
N ASP A 66 3.64 4.84 -15.88
CA ASP A 66 4.33 3.88 -16.74
C ASP A 66 3.95 2.42 -16.38
N ARG A 67 4.08 1.52 -17.36
CA ARG A 67 3.67 0.11 -17.21
C ARG A 67 4.44 -0.60 -16.10
N GLU A 68 5.72 -0.28 -15.90
CA GLU A 68 6.54 -0.92 -14.88
C GLU A 68 6.07 -0.51 -13.48
N SER A 69 5.88 0.79 -13.24
CA SER A 69 5.33 1.32 -11.99
C SER A 69 3.94 0.77 -11.71
N THR A 70 3.10 0.63 -12.74
CA THR A 70 1.77 0.01 -12.63
C THR A 70 1.86 -1.44 -12.15
N GLN A 71 2.71 -2.26 -12.78
CA GLN A 71 2.92 -3.64 -12.37
C GLN A 71 3.49 -3.75 -10.95
N ARG A 72 4.43 -2.87 -10.57
CA ARG A 72 4.98 -2.79 -9.22
C ARG A 72 3.90 -2.47 -8.18
N LEU A 73 3.00 -1.54 -8.48
CA LEU A 73 1.87 -1.19 -7.61
C LEU A 73 0.84 -2.30 -7.49
N GLN A 74 0.50 -2.98 -8.59
CA GLN A 74 -0.38 -4.14 -8.56
C GLN A 74 0.20 -5.27 -7.69
N ARG A 75 1.49 -5.61 -7.89
CA ARG A 75 2.18 -6.61 -7.06
C ARG A 75 2.26 -6.20 -5.59
N ALA A 76 2.46 -4.91 -5.31
CA ALA A 76 2.45 -4.39 -3.96
C ALA A 76 1.07 -4.55 -3.29
N PHE A 77 0.01 -4.20 -4.01
CA PHE A 77 -1.38 -4.36 -3.56
C PHE A 77 -1.69 -5.81 -3.20
N ASP A 78 -1.25 -6.73 -4.06
CA ASP A 78 -1.50 -8.17 -3.92
C ASP A 78 -0.76 -8.75 -2.73
N ALA A 79 0.53 -8.46 -2.61
CA ALA A 79 1.34 -8.90 -1.49
C ALA A 79 0.75 -8.45 -0.13
N ILE A 80 0.23 -7.23 -0.05
CA ILE A 80 -0.38 -6.69 1.17
C ILE A 80 -1.74 -7.33 1.42
N ALA A 81 -2.53 -7.57 0.37
CA ALA A 81 -3.82 -8.24 0.48
C ALA A 81 -3.66 -9.69 0.95
N GLU A 82 -2.70 -10.44 0.40
CA GLU A 82 -2.35 -11.80 0.80
C GLU A 82 -1.94 -11.86 2.27
N LEU A 83 -1.02 -10.99 2.70
CA LEU A 83 -0.58 -10.95 4.11
C LEU A 83 -1.73 -10.63 5.06
N ARG A 84 -2.61 -9.72 4.67
CA ARG A 84 -3.81 -9.40 5.44
C ARG A 84 -4.74 -10.60 5.54
N ILE A 85 -5.01 -11.29 4.43
CA ILE A 85 -5.91 -12.45 4.43
C ILE A 85 -5.32 -13.56 5.30
N ALA A 86 -4.03 -13.87 5.16
CA ALA A 86 -3.35 -14.86 5.98
C ALA A 86 -3.42 -14.53 7.48
N HIS A 87 -3.22 -13.27 7.86
CA HIS A 87 -3.37 -12.81 9.24
C HIS A 87 -4.81 -12.95 9.75
N GLN A 88 -5.79 -12.49 8.97
CA GLN A 88 -7.21 -12.57 9.34
C GLN A 88 -7.68 -14.02 9.49
N LEU A 89 -7.18 -14.93 8.66
CA LEU A 89 -7.44 -16.37 8.80
C LEU A 89 -6.86 -16.94 10.11
N ARG A 90 -5.62 -16.57 10.48
CA ARG A 90 -5.04 -16.98 11.77
C ARG A 90 -5.87 -16.49 12.96
N ARG A 91 -6.31 -15.22 12.93
CA ARG A 91 -7.19 -14.63 13.95
C ARG A 91 -8.51 -15.38 14.07
N LEU A 92 -9.18 -15.63 12.94
CA LEU A 92 -10.44 -16.37 12.91
C LEU A 92 -10.28 -17.79 13.46
N ASN A 93 -9.21 -18.50 13.09
CA ASN A 93 -8.91 -19.84 13.60
C ASN A 93 -8.61 -19.84 15.12
N ALA A 94 -8.13 -18.72 15.67
CA ALA A 94 -7.92 -18.53 17.11
C ALA A 94 -9.18 -18.05 17.85
N GLY A 95 -10.33 -17.90 17.18
CA GLY A 95 -11.56 -17.38 17.77
C GLY A 95 -11.55 -15.86 18.01
N GLU A 96 -10.62 -15.14 17.39
CA GLU A 96 -10.45 -13.70 17.54
C GLU A 96 -11.06 -12.93 16.35
N PRO A 97 -11.56 -11.70 16.56
CA PRO A 97 -12.08 -10.89 15.46
C PRO A 97 -10.97 -10.51 14.48
N PRO A 98 -11.25 -10.51 13.15
CA PRO A 98 -10.28 -10.11 12.14
C PRO A 98 -9.99 -8.62 12.23
N ASP A 99 -8.72 -8.25 12.10
CA ASP A 99 -8.30 -6.84 12.08
C ASP A 99 -7.25 -6.59 10.97
N TYR A 100 -6.56 -5.44 11.02
CA TYR A 100 -5.52 -5.05 10.07
C TYR A 100 -4.13 -4.94 10.70
N LEU A 101 -3.98 -5.37 11.96
CA LEU A 101 -2.82 -5.17 12.84
C LEU A 101 -1.92 -6.40 12.82
N LEU A 102 -1.20 -6.57 11.71
CA LEU A 102 -0.23 -7.65 11.52
C LEU A 102 0.82 -7.64 12.64
N LEU A 103 1.00 -8.78 13.30
CA LEU A 103 2.02 -8.96 14.32
C LEU A 103 3.39 -9.15 13.66
N ARG A 104 4.43 -8.62 14.29
CA ARG A 104 5.80 -8.78 13.79
C ARG A 104 6.22 -10.26 13.74
N ASP A 105 5.81 -11.04 14.73
CA ASP A 105 6.22 -12.43 14.87
C ASP A 105 5.49 -13.37 13.89
N GLU A 106 4.47 -12.86 13.20
CA GLU A 106 3.79 -13.56 12.11
C GLU A 106 4.49 -13.38 10.75
N LEU A 107 5.48 -12.49 10.64
CA LEU A 107 6.19 -12.23 9.38
C LEU A 107 7.39 -13.15 9.22
N SER A 108 7.37 -13.94 8.15
CA SER A 108 8.59 -14.58 7.67
C SER A 108 9.58 -13.54 7.15
N ALA A 109 10.86 -13.89 7.09
CA ALA A 109 11.88 -13.01 6.50
C ALA A 109 11.60 -12.68 5.02
N GLU A 110 10.95 -13.60 4.30
CA GLU A 110 10.55 -13.38 2.91
C GLU A 110 9.39 -12.38 2.81
N ASP A 111 8.35 -12.55 3.62
CA ASP A 111 7.22 -11.64 3.69
C ASP A 111 7.68 -10.24 4.12
N GLU A 112 8.61 -10.14 5.07
CA GLU A 112 9.20 -8.88 5.48
C GLU A 112 9.91 -8.19 4.29
N ARG A 113 10.68 -8.94 3.48
CA ARG A 113 11.31 -8.40 2.27
C ARG A 113 10.29 -7.99 1.23
N ARG A 114 9.25 -8.80 0.99
CA ARG A 114 8.16 -8.51 0.04
C ARG A 114 7.42 -7.24 0.43
N LEU A 115 7.09 -7.09 1.71
CA LEU A 115 6.40 -5.93 2.25
C LEU A 115 7.26 -4.66 2.21
N LYS A 116 8.56 -4.76 2.51
CA LYS A 116 9.50 -3.62 2.34
C LYS A 116 9.56 -3.13 0.90
N ARG A 117 9.63 -4.04 -0.08
CA ARG A 117 9.60 -3.67 -1.50
C ARG A 117 8.27 -3.01 -1.89
N ALA A 118 7.15 -3.59 -1.46
CA ALA A 118 5.82 -3.04 -1.70
C ALA A 118 5.72 -1.59 -1.21
N TYR A 119 6.12 -1.32 0.04
CA TYR A 119 6.07 0.03 0.61
C TYR A 119 7.01 1.01 -0.09
N ARG A 120 8.15 0.56 -0.62
CA ARG A 120 9.03 1.41 -1.43
C ARG A 120 8.33 1.85 -2.71
N HIS A 121 7.72 0.92 -3.43
CA HIS A 121 6.98 1.25 -4.66
C HIS A 121 5.80 2.19 -4.41
N ILE A 122 5.08 2.01 -3.29
CA ILE A 122 4.02 2.94 -2.87
C ILE A 122 4.61 4.34 -2.65
N ASN A 123 5.72 4.44 -1.92
CA ASN A 123 6.35 5.72 -1.63
C ASN A 123 6.83 6.43 -2.91
N ASP A 124 7.46 5.68 -3.82
CA ASP A 124 7.94 6.22 -5.10
C ASP A 124 6.76 6.76 -5.94
N ALA A 125 5.65 6.01 -6.02
CA ALA A 125 4.44 6.44 -6.72
C ALA A 125 3.78 7.66 -6.07
N GLN A 126 3.74 7.75 -4.74
CA GLN A 126 3.24 8.93 -4.02
C GLN A 126 4.12 10.16 -4.29
N HIS A 127 5.44 10.00 -4.35
CA HIS A 127 6.32 11.10 -4.75
C HIS A 127 6.08 11.54 -6.20
N ALA A 128 5.88 10.61 -7.12
CA ALA A 128 5.56 10.94 -8.51
C ALA A 128 4.24 11.72 -8.63
N LEU A 129 3.18 11.25 -7.96
CA LEU A 129 1.89 11.94 -7.86
C LEU A 129 2.07 13.38 -7.36
N ASN A 130 2.75 13.55 -6.22
CA ASN A 130 2.94 14.86 -5.60
C ASN A 130 3.75 15.81 -6.50
N ARG A 131 4.72 15.32 -7.26
CA ARG A 131 5.46 16.16 -8.23
C ARG A 131 4.58 16.59 -9.39
N HIS A 132 3.73 15.69 -9.91
CA HIS A 132 2.84 15.99 -11.02
C HIS A 132 1.83 17.08 -10.68
N PHE A 133 1.07 16.91 -9.59
CA PHE A 133 0.03 17.87 -9.22
C PHE A 133 0.60 19.19 -8.69
N ARG A 134 1.76 19.17 -8.03
CA ARG A 134 2.44 20.43 -7.66
C ARG A 134 2.91 21.23 -8.87
N ALA A 135 3.32 20.58 -9.96
CA ALA A 135 3.71 21.30 -11.17
C ALA A 135 2.50 21.96 -11.85
N GLN A 136 1.33 21.30 -11.81
CA GLN A 136 0.08 21.84 -12.36
C GLN A 136 -0.43 23.06 -11.59
N ASP A 137 -0.23 23.13 -10.27
CA ASP A 137 -0.61 24.30 -9.46
C ASP A 137 0.12 25.61 -9.86
N PHE A 138 1.19 25.53 -10.67
CA PHE A 138 1.98 26.67 -11.16
C PHE A 138 1.85 26.94 -12.67
N THR A 139 0.89 26.30 -13.35
CA THR A 139 0.63 26.51 -14.79
C THR A 139 -0.80 26.96 -15.03
#